data_AF-A0A067EE10-F1
#
_entry.id   AF-A0A067EE10-F1
#
_cell.length_a   1.000
_cell.length_b   1.000
_cell.length_c   1.000
_cell.angle_alpha   90.00
_cell.angle_beta   90.00
_cell.angle_gamma   90.00
#
_symmetry.space_group_name_H-M   'P 1'
#
loop_
_entity.id
_entity.type
_entity.pdbx_description
1 polymer ?
#
loop_
_entity_poly.entity_id
_entity_poly.type
_entity_poly.pdbx_seq_one_letter_code
_entity_poly.pdbx_strand_id
1 'polypeptide(L)'
;MTEYWVSQGNKWCDFCKIYISNNPSSIRNHDLGQRHKENVQKKLADMRKENAAKEKEHKETARALEQIEAKAKRSYQKDLANQEARNSNAVALNDHE
;
A
#
# COMPACT_ATOMS: atom_id res chain seq x y z
N MET A 1 22.81 50.21 -1.41
CA MET A 1 22.12 48.95 -1.08
C MET A 1 21.34 48.56 -2.33
N THR A 2 21.84 47.60 -3.10
CA THR A 2 21.21 47.20 -4.37
C THR A 2 20.02 46.30 -4.06
N GLU A 3 18.81 46.76 -4.36
CA GLU A 3 17.62 45.91 -4.30
C GLU A 3 17.80 44.75 -5.29
N TYR A 4 17.81 43.54 -4.75
CA TYR A 4 17.88 42.32 -5.53
C TYR A 4 16.47 42.04 -6.09
N TRP A 5 16.28 42.27 -7.39
CA TRP A 5 15.01 41.92 -8.03
C TRP A 5 14.90 40.40 -8.10
N VAL A 6 13.91 39.84 -7.41
CA VAL A 6 13.55 38.43 -7.50
C VAL A 6 12.35 38.31 -8.44
N SER A 7 12.45 37.48 -9.48
CA SER A 7 11.29 37.18 -10.31
C SER A 7 10.20 36.53 -9.47
N GLN A 8 8.98 37.07 -9.56
CA GLN A 8 7.81 36.38 -9.05
C GLN A 8 7.56 35.17 -9.97
N GLY A 9 8.05 34.01 -9.55
CA GLY A 9 7.90 32.75 -10.30
C GLY A 9 6.44 32.32 -10.47
N ASN A 10 6.24 31.10 -10.97
CA ASN A 10 4.92 30.48 -11.01
C ASN A 10 4.77 29.46 -9.87
N LYS A 11 3.58 29.42 -9.26
CA LYS A 11 3.17 28.41 -8.28
C LYS A 11 2.50 27.24 -8.98
N TRP A 12 2.89 26.03 -8.64
CA TRP A 12 2.20 24.81 -9.07
C TRP A 12 1.02 24.48 -8.15
N CYS A 13 -0.09 24.02 -8.74
CA CYS A 13 -1.23 23.47 -7.98
C CYS A 13 -1.35 21.96 -8.20
N ASP A 14 -1.28 21.18 -7.13
CA ASP A 14 -1.31 19.71 -7.20
C ASP A 14 -2.66 19.14 -7.62
N PHE A 15 -3.77 19.78 -7.24
CA PHE A 15 -5.12 19.32 -7.56
C PHE A 15 -5.48 19.62 -9.03
N CYS A 16 -5.13 20.81 -9.50
CA CYS A 16 -5.45 21.27 -10.85
C CYS A 16 -4.39 20.91 -11.88
N LYS A 17 -3.17 20.55 -11.46
CA LYS A 17 -2.01 20.25 -12.30
C LYS A 17 -1.70 21.38 -13.31
N ILE A 18 -1.70 22.62 -12.83
CA ILE A 18 -1.38 23.80 -13.63
C ILE A 18 -0.43 24.73 -12.86
N TYR A 19 0.34 25.51 -13.61
CA TYR A 19 1.09 26.64 -13.09
C TYR A 19 0.22 27.89 -13.04
N ILE A 20 0.29 28.62 -11.93
CA ILE A 20 -0.44 29.85 -11.64
C ILE A 20 0.60 30.93 -11.32
N SER A 21 0.33 32.19 -11.64
CA SER A 21 1.20 33.30 -11.22
C SER A 21 1.36 33.33 -9.70
N ASN A 22 2.59 33.48 -9.20
CA ASN A 22 2.87 33.54 -7.76
C ASN A 22 2.51 34.93 -7.18
N ASN A 23 1.26 35.37 -7.33
CA ASN A 23 0.76 36.53 -6.62
C ASN A 23 -0.43 36.11 -5.72
N PRO A 24 -0.60 36.74 -4.54
CA PRO A 24 -1.62 36.32 -3.57
C PRO A 24 -3.04 36.31 -4.14
N SER A 25 -3.38 37.27 -5.00
CA SER A 25 -4.71 37.39 -5.60
C SER A 25 -5.02 36.26 -6.58
N SER A 26 -4.07 35.92 -7.47
CA SER A 26 -4.20 34.83 -8.43
C SER A 26 -4.30 33.49 -7.74
N ILE A 27 -3.52 33.26 -6.68
CA ILE A 27 -3.59 32.03 -5.88
C ILE A 27 -4.96 31.93 -5.20
N ARG A 28 -5.42 33.01 -4.56
CA ARG A 28 -6.71 33.02 -3.87
C ARG A 28 -7.89 32.80 -4.83
N ASN A 29 -7.86 33.45 -5.99
CA ASN A 29 -8.91 33.28 -7.01
C ASN A 29 -8.89 31.86 -7.60
N HIS A 30 -7.71 31.26 -7.76
CA HIS A 30 -7.60 29.87 -8.17
C HIS A 30 -8.19 28.91 -7.13
N ASP A 31 -7.80 29.05 -5.87
CA ASP A 31 -8.24 28.16 -4.78
C ASP A 31 -9.74 28.28 -4.51
N LEU A 32 -10.31 29.48 -4.67
CA LEU A 32 -11.75 29.72 -4.58
C LEU A 32 -12.53 29.31 -5.84
N GLY A 33 -11.82 29.05 -6.95
CA GLY A 33 -12.41 28.68 -8.22
C GLY A 33 -13.11 27.33 -8.17
N GLN A 34 -14.21 27.21 -8.91
CA GLN A 34 -15.06 26.02 -8.93
C GLN A 34 -14.27 24.75 -9.32
N ARG A 35 -13.44 24.85 -10.36
CA ARG A 35 -12.58 23.75 -10.83
C ARG A 35 -11.65 23.23 -9.74
N HIS A 36 -11.05 24.12 -8.94
CA HIS A 36 -10.17 23.71 -7.85
C HIS A 36 -10.96 22.95 -6.77
N LYS A 37 -12.09 23.51 -6.33
CA LYS A 37 -12.97 22.88 -5.35
C LYS A 37 -13.46 21.50 -5.78
N GLU A 38 -13.89 21.36 -7.03
CA GLU A 38 -14.33 20.08 -7.60
C GLU A 38 -13.20 19.05 -7.65
N ASN A 39 -12.00 19.46 -8.07
CA ASN A 39 -10.84 18.56 -8.10
C ASN A 39 -10.42 18.11 -6.69
N VAL A 40 -10.48 19.00 -5.71
CA VAL A 40 -10.23 18.66 -4.29
C VAL A 40 -11.29 17.68 -3.79
N GLN A 41 -12.57 17.95 -4.02
CA GLN A 41 -13.67 17.05 -3.62
C GLN A 41 -13.55 15.68 -4.29
N LYS A 42 -13.23 15.64 -5.58
CA LYS A 42 -12.98 14.38 -6.31
C LYS A 42 -11.81 13.62 -5.71
N LYS A 43 -10.69 14.29 -5.45
CA LYS A 43 -9.51 13.64 -4.85
C LYS A 43 -9.82 13.07 -3.46
N LEU A 44 -10.60 13.78 -2.65
CA LEU A 44 -11.06 13.29 -1.35
C LEU A 44 -11.99 12.07 -1.48
N ALA A 45 -12.91 12.09 -2.45
CA ALA A 45 -13.79 10.96 -2.72
C ALA A 45 -13.02 9.72 -3.21
N ASP A 46 -12.08 9.92 -4.13
CA ASP A 46 -11.22 8.86 -4.66
C ASP A 46 -10.36 8.25 -3.56
N MET A 47 -9.77 9.07 -2.69
CA MET A 47 -8.99 8.59 -1.53
C MET A 47 -9.82 7.75 -0.56
N ARG A 48 -11.07 8.14 -0.29
CA ARG A 48 -11.98 7.33 0.56
C ARG A 48 -12.30 5.98 -0.08
N LYS A 49 -12.58 5.96 -1.38
CA LYS A 49 -12.85 4.72 -2.12
C LYS A 49 -11.62 3.81 -2.16
N GLU A 50 -10.46 4.39 -2.42
CA GLU A 50 -9.19 3.67 -2.44
C GLU A 50 -8.86 3.06 -1.07
N ASN A 51 -9.08 3.80 0.02
CA ASN A 51 -8.87 3.27 1.37
C ASN A 51 -9.80 2.09 1.68
N ALA A 52 -11.09 2.18 1.33
CA ALA A 52 -12.04 1.09 1.52
C ALA A 52 -11.67 -0.15 0.68
N ALA A 53 -11.21 0.05 -0.56
CA ALA A 53 -10.73 -1.03 -1.42
C ALA A 53 -9.47 -1.70 -0.84
N LYS A 54 -8.50 -0.89 -0.38
CA LYS A 54 -7.27 -1.38 0.27
C LYS A 54 -7.54 -2.14 1.56
N GLU A 55 -8.50 -1.70 2.37
CA GLU A 55 -8.87 -2.43 3.60
C GLU A 55 -9.44 -3.81 3.27
N LYS A 56 -10.31 -3.89 2.25
CA LYS A 56 -10.85 -5.17 1.78
C LYS A 56 -9.73 -6.08 1.24
N GLU A 57 -8.86 -5.55 0.39
CA GLU A 57 -7.72 -6.28 -0.16
C GLU A 57 -6.81 -6.80 0.97
N HIS A 58 -6.44 -5.94 1.92
CA HIS A 58 -5.62 -6.32 3.07
C HIS A 58 -6.25 -7.45 3.89
N LYS A 59 -7.57 -7.41 4.10
CA LYS A 59 -8.31 -8.48 4.79
C LYS A 59 -8.31 -9.79 4.00
N GLU A 60 -8.45 -9.73 2.68
CA GLU A 60 -8.38 -10.90 1.81
C GLU A 60 -6.97 -11.49 1.79
N THR A 61 -5.93 -10.66 1.68
CA THR A 61 -4.53 -11.08 1.77
C THR A 61 -4.23 -11.71 3.12
N ALA A 62 -4.66 -11.12 4.23
CA ALA A 62 -4.46 -11.68 5.57
C ALA A 62 -5.09 -13.07 5.72
N ARG A 63 -6.32 -13.25 5.21
CA ARG A 63 -7.00 -14.56 5.19
C ARG A 63 -6.25 -15.57 4.32
N ALA A 64 -5.76 -15.15 3.16
CA ALA A 64 -4.99 -16.04 2.27
C ALA A 64 -3.69 -16.48 2.95
N LEU A 65 -2.98 -15.57 3.61
CA LEU A 65 -1.76 -15.88 4.37
C LEU A 65 -2.04 -16.88 5.50
N GLU A 66 -3.09 -16.67 6.29
CA GLU A 66 -3.48 -17.60 7.36
C GLU A 66 -3.76 -19.01 6.82
N GLN A 67 -4.45 -19.12 5.68
CA GLN A 67 -4.69 -20.42 5.04
C GLN A 67 -3.41 -21.09 4.54
N ILE A 68 -2.48 -20.30 3.97
CA ILE A 68 -1.18 -20.79 3.52
C ILE A 68 -0.39 -21.31 4.73
N GLU A 69 -0.30 -20.54 5.81
CA GLU A 69 0.38 -20.95 7.03
C GLU A 69 -0.22 -22.21 7.65
N ALA A 70 -1.55 -22.31 7.72
CA ALA A 70 -2.22 -23.49 8.24
C ALA A 70 -1.94 -24.75 7.40
N LYS A 71 -1.90 -24.62 6.06
CA LYS A 71 -1.52 -25.71 5.17
C LYS A 71 -0.06 -26.08 5.32
N ALA A 72 0.83 -25.10 5.40
CA ALA A 72 2.26 -25.30 5.59
C ALA A 72 2.55 -26.04 6.91
N LYS A 73 1.94 -25.60 8.02
CA LYS A 73 2.05 -26.27 9.34
C LYS A 73 1.58 -27.72 9.30
N ARG A 74 0.45 -28.00 8.65
CA ARG A 74 -0.06 -29.37 8.48
C ARG A 74 0.88 -30.24 7.65
N SER A 75 1.40 -29.72 6.54
CA SER A 75 2.38 -30.46 5.73
C SER A 75 3.63 -30.76 6.55
N TYR A 76 4.17 -29.76 7.24
CA TYR A 76 5.36 -29.92 8.06
C TYR A 76 5.19 -30.98 9.16
N GLN A 77 4.06 -30.97 9.88
CA GLN A 77 3.74 -32.01 10.87
C GLN A 77 3.68 -33.42 10.24
N LYS A 78 3.07 -33.54 9.05
CA LYS A 78 3.02 -34.81 8.33
C LYS A 78 4.41 -35.28 7.90
N ASP A 79 5.27 -34.35 7.47
CA ASP A 79 6.63 -34.66 7.05
C ASP A 79 7.49 -35.12 8.24
N LEU A 80 7.33 -34.49 9.41
CA LEU A 80 7.97 -34.95 10.66
C LEU A 80 7.52 -36.36 11.05
N ALA A 81 6.21 -36.62 11.07
CA ALA A 81 5.68 -37.95 11.40
C ALA A 81 6.18 -39.02 10.42
N ASN A 82 6.24 -38.71 9.13
CA ASN A 82 6.79 -39.61 8.12
C ASN A 82 8.29 -39.85 8.33
N GLN A 83 9.05 -38.82 8.73
CA GLN A 83 10.47 -38.94 9.02
C GLN A 83 10.70 -39.81 10.27
N GLU A 84 9.92 -39.61 11.34
CA GLU A 84 9.96 -40.45 12.54
C GLU A 84 9.63 -41.91 12.23
N ALA A 85 8.58 -42.16 11.41
CA ALA A 85 8.22 -43.50 10.98
C ALA A 85 9.33 -44.16 10.15
N ARG A 86 9.95 -43.42 9.22
CA ARG A 86 11.10 -43.90 8.45
C ARG A 86 12.30 -44.23 9.33
N ASN A 87 12.62 -43.35 10.29
CA ASN A 87 13.73 -43.56 11.22
C ASN A 87 13.49 -44.78 12.11
N SER A 88 12.28 -44.93 12.64
CA SER A 88 11.89 -46.10 13.45
C SER A 88 12.02 -47.40 12.65
N ASN A 89 11.60 -47.39 11.38
CA ASN A 89 11.71 -48.54 10.50
C ASN A 89 13.18 -48.86 10.15
N ALA A 90 14.03 -47.85 9.97
CA ALA A 90 15.46 -48.05 9.74
C ALA A 90 16.18 -48.64 10.97
N VAL A 91 15.80 -48.24 12.19
CA VAL A 91 16.32 -48.82 13.43
C VAL A 91 15.89 -50.28 13.57
N ALA A 92 14.61 -50.59 13.31
CA ALA A 92 14.10 -51.96 13.39
C ALA A 92 14.75 -52.93 12.40
N LEU A 93 15.19 -52.43 11.23
CA LEU A 93 15.94 -53.23 10.25
C LEU A 93 17.38 -53.50 10.68
N ASN A 94 18.02 -52.59 11.41
CA ASN A 94 19.39 -52.75 11.90
C ASN A 94 19.48 -53.65 13.15
N ASP A 95 18.41 -53.79 13.94
CA ASP A 95 18.37 -54.69 15.11
C ASP A 95 18.17 -56.18 14.74
N HIS A 96 17.96 -56.48 13.46
CA HIS A 96 17.69 -57.83 12.96
C HIS A 96 18.91 -58.54 12.33
N GLU A 97 20.09 -57.96 12.50
CA GLU A 97 21.41 -58.46 12.04
C GLU A 97 22.28 -58.88 13.23
#